data_AF-A0A1D3RN98-F1
#
_entry.id   AF-A0A1D3RN98-F1
#
_cell.length_a   1.000
_cell.length_b   1.000
_cell.length_c   1.000
_cell.angle_alpha   90.00
_cell.angle_beta   90.00
_cell.angle_gamma   90.00
#
_symmetry.space_group_name_H-M   'P 1'
#
loop_
_entity.id
_entity.type
_entity.pdbx_description
1 polymer ?
#
loop_
_entity_poly.entity_id
_entity_poly.type
_entity_poly.pdbx_seq_one_letter_code
_entity_poly.pdbx_strand_id
1 'polypeptide(L)'
;MPDNADALHYLGLIYYQTGDSESAVTLISKAVSISPTHLMHSNLGAALQAQGRHDLAVENYQAAIALKADYIDAYNNLGAALQEQGKLAESIKAFQKALALNTNDASAQNNMGNALLSQGNLKEALGCYRSSLSLNVDNLSTHSNLLLALSYYPQCTPAQYLEEARAFGKKVLAIARPYMVWPAFLADREEKSYELALFQGILKFTLLAISWKISSSILILQGLS
;
A
#
# COMPACT_ATOMS: atom_id res chain seq x y z
N MET A 1 34.68 -13.09 -18.94
CA MET A 1 34.55 -14.38 -18.23
C MET A 1 33.11 -14.51 -17.76
N PRO A 2 32.40 -15.59 -18.11
CA PRO A 2 30.96 -15.75 -17.85
C PRO A 2 30.56 -15.87 -16.37
N ASP A 3 31.53 -15.94 -15.45
CA ASP A 3 31.32 -16.03 -14.00
C ASP A 3 31.86 -14.80 -13.25
N ASN A 4 31.74 -13.61 -13.83
CA ASN A 4 32.02 -12.37 -13.10
C ASN A 4 30.81 -12.01 -12.22
N ALA A 5 31.01 -11.96 -10.90
CA ALA A 5 29.97 -11.66 -9.92
C ALA A 5 29.26 -10.32 -10.18
N ASP A 6 30.01 -9.26 -10.50
CA ASP A 6 29.45 -7.93 -10.76
C ASP A 6 28.59 -7.94 -12.03
N ALA A 7 29.06 -8.62 -13.09
CA ALA A 7 28.30 -8.73 -14.34
C ALA A 7 26.98 -9.49 -14.14
N LEU A 8 27.01 -10.57 -13.35
CA LEU A 8 25.80 -11.32 -12.98
C LEU A 8 24.85 -10.47 -12.13
N HIS A 9 25.37 -9.72 -11.17
CA HIS A 9 24.57 -8.82 -10.34
C HIS A 9 23.90 -7.72 -11.15
N TYR A 10 24.64 -7.02 -12.02
CA TYR A 10 24.08 -5.97 -12.87
C TYR A 10 23.05 -6.51 -13.86
N LEU A 11 23.30 -7.67 -14.47
CA LEU A 11 22.31 -8.31 -15.33
C LEU A 11 21.04 -8.67 -14.56
N GLY A 12 21.19 -9.23 -13.35
CA GLY A 12 20.06 -9.52 -12.47
C GLY A 12 19.26 -8.26 -12.08
N LEU A 13 19.94 -7.13 -11.85
CA LEU A 13 19.27 -5.84 -11.61
C LEU A 13 18.46 -5.35 -12.81
N ILE A 14 18.97 -5.54 -14.03
CA ILE A 14 18.23 -5.20 -15.25
C ILE A 14 16.96 -6.04 -15.34
N TYR A 15 17.06 -7.36 -15.11
CA TYR A 15 15.89 -8.24 -15.09
C TYR A 15 14.86 -7.81 -14.04
N TYR A 16 15.33 -7.46 -12.83
CA TYR A 16 14.47 -6.93 -11.76
C TYR A 16 13.73 -5.67 -12.20
N GLN A 17 14.42 -4.71 -12.83
CA GLN A 17 13.82 -3.49 -13.34
C GLN A 17 12.78 -3.73 -14.45
N THR A 18 12.98 -4.78 -15.25
CA THR A 18 12.02 -5.19 -16.29
C THR A 18 10.86 -6.05 -15.77
N GLY A 19 10.82 -6.33 -14.47
CA GLY A 19 9.77 -7.12 -13.82
C GLY A 19 9.99 -8.63 -13.83
N ASP A 20 11.07 -9.12 -14.44
CA ASP A 20 11.45 -10.54 -14.38
C ASP A 20 12.22 -10.83 -13.09
N SER A 21 11.46 -10.95 -12.00
CA SER A 21 12.01 -11.24 -10.69
C SER A 21 12.66 -12.64 -10.60
N GLU A 22 12.23 -13.60 -11.42
CA GLU A 22 12.78 -14.97 -11.41
C GLU A 22 14.21 -15.01 -11.94
N SER A 23 14.45 -14.41 -13.10
CA SER A 23 15.80 -14.24 -13.65
C SER A 23 16.67 -13.40 -12.72
N ALA A 24 16.10 -12.35 -12.12
CA ALA A 24 16.82 -11.51 -11.15
C ALA A 24 17.31 -12.31 -9.93
N VAL A 25 16.43 -13.06 -9.26
CA VAL A 25 16.82 -13.88 -8.10
C VAL A 25 17.89 -14.89 -8.49
N THR A 26 17.75 -15.55 -9.63
CA THR A 26 18.72 -16.56 -10.10
C THR A 26 20.11 -15.96 -10.31
N LEU A 27 20.21 -14.86 -11.05
CA LEU A 27 21.47 -14.23 -11.39
C LEU A 27 22.14 -13.57 -10.18
N ILE A 28 21.38 -12.86 -9.36
CA ILE A 28 21.91 -12.21 -8.16
C ILE A 28 22.32 -13.27 -7.13
N SER A 29 21.59 -14.38 -6.98
CA SER A 29 22.01 -15.49 -6.11
C SER A 29 23.35 -16.10 -6.56
N LYS A 30 23.55 -16.25 -7.88
CA LYS A 30 24.84 -16.70 -8.43
C LYS A 30 25.95 -15.68 -8.17
N ALA A 31 25.66 -14.38 -8.25
CA ALA A 31 26.64 -13.34 -7.91
C ALA A 31 27.04 -13.41 -6.42
N VAL A 32 26.05 -13.54 -5.53
CA VAL A 32 26.24 -13.67 -4.08
C VAL A 32 27.09 -14.90 -3.73
N SER A 33 26.91 -16.04 -4.41
CA SER A 33 27.69 -17.24 -4.14
C SER A 33 29.16 -17.15 -4.59
N ILE A 34 29.47 -16.27 -5.54
CA ILE A 34 30.85 -16.04 -6.02
C ILE A 34 31.58 -15.04 -5.13
N SER A 35 30.97 -13.88 -4.87
CA SER A 35 31.58 -12.81 -4.09
C SER A 35 30.50 -11.96 -3.42
N PRO A 36 30.06 -12.31 -2.19
CA PRO A 36 28.97 -11.63 -1.53
C PRO A 36 29.35 -10.19 -1.14
N THR A 37 28.43 -9.25 -1.41
CA THR A 37 28.54 -7.86 -0.98
C THR A 37 27.23 -7.41 -0.33
N HIS A 38 27.28 -6.37 0.50
CA HIS A 38 26.07 -5.80 1.10
C HIS A 38 25.04 -5.35 0.04
N LEU A 39 25.52 -4.81 -1.09
CA LEU A 39 24.67 -4.41 -2.21
C LEU A 39 24.00 -5.61 -2.87
N MET A 40 24.73 -6.69 -3.13
CA MET A 40 24.17 -7.89 -3.74
C MET A 40 23.13 -8.56 -2.85
N HIS A 41 23.39 -8.68 -1.55
CA HIS A 41 22.42 -9.20 -0.60
C HIS A 41 21.17 -8.32 -0.52
N SER A 42 21.31 -7.00 -0.42
CA SER A 42 20.15 -6.10 -0.41
C SER A 42 19.32 -6.19 -1.69
N ASN A 43 19.96 -6.30 -2.86
CA ASN A 43 19.26 -6.42 -4.12
C ASN A 43 18.61 -7.80 -4.30
N LEU A 44 19.25 -8.87 -3.81
CA LEU A 44 18.63 -10.19 -3.76
C LEU A 44 17.41 -10.18 -2.84
N GLY A 45 17.52 -9.54 -1.67
CA GLY A 45 16.40 -9.34 -0.75
C GLY A 45 15.22 -8.64 -1.42
N ALA A 46 15.46 -7.57 -2.18
CA ALA A 46 14.43 -6.85 -2.92
C ALA A 46 13.76 -7.71 -3.99
N ALA A 47 14.55 -8.47 -4.76
CA ALA A 47 14.03 -9.39 -5.77
C ALA A 47 13.18 -10.52 -5.16
N LEU A 48 13.60 -11.08 -4.02
CA LEU A 48 12.84 -12.09 -3.28
C LEU A 48 11.55 -11.53 -2.68
N GLN A 49 11.59 -10.29 -2.16
CA GLN A 49 10.43 -9.61 -1.63
C GLN A 49 9.37 -9.36 -2.71
N ALA A 50 9.80 -8.96 -3.91
CA ALA A 50 8.90 -8.82 -5.07
C ALA A 50 8.22 -10.15 -5.47
N GLN A 51 8.81 -11.31 -5.13
CA GLN A 51 8.21 -12.64 -5.29
C GLN A 51 7.32 -13.06 -4.11
N GLY A 52 7.15 -12.22 -3.09
CA GLY A 52 6.46 -12.57 -1.84
C GLY A 52 7.24 -13.52 -0.94
N ARG A 53 8.53 -13.75 -1.22
CA ARG A 53 9.41 -14.63 -0.43
C ARG A 53 10.03 -13.86 0.74
N HIS A 54 9.17 -13.35 1.62
CA HIS A 54 9.54 -12.38 2.66
C HIS A 54 10.58 -12.93 3.65
N ASP A 55 10.54 -14.21 4.02
CA ASP A 55 11.52 -14.80 4.96
C ASP A 55 12.94 -14.74 4.40
N LEU A 56 13.12 -15.11 3.14
CA LEU A 56 14.42 -15.06 2.47
C LEU A 56 14.85 -13.63 2.20
N ALA A 57 13.91 -12.71 1.99
CA ALA A 57 14.22 -11.28 1.89
C ALA A 57 14.81 -10.75 3.20
N VAL A 58 14.18 -11.06 4.34
CA VAL A 58 14.65 -10.70 5.69
C VAL A 58 16.06 -11.22 5.94
N GLU A 59 16.33 -12.51 5.65
CA GLU A 59 17.67 -13.10 5.79
C GLU A 59 18.72 -12.34 4.97
N ASN A 60 18.39 -11.98 3.73
CA ASN A 60 19.30 -11.24 2.85
C ASN A 60 19.54 -9.79 3.31
N TYR A 61 18.51 -9.10 3.80
CA TYR A 61 18.72 -7.76 4.37
C TYR A 61 19.57 -7.81 5.65
N GLN A 62 19.38 -8.83 6.49
CA GLN A 62 20.22 -9.05 7.67
C GLN A 62 21.68 -9.37 7.27
N ALA A 63 21.89 -10.17 6.23
CA ALA A 63 23.23 -10.42 5.69
C ALA A 63 23.88 -9.14 5.14
N ALA A 64 23.11 -8.28 4.45
CA ALA A 64 23.59 -6.97 4.00
C ALA A 64 24.04 -6.08 5.16
N ILE A 65 23.25 -6.04 6.25
CA ILE A 65 23.57 -5.30 7.48
C ILE A 65 24.81 -5.89 8.18
N ALA A 66 24.96 -7.22 8.20
CA ALA A 66 26.13 -7.87 8.78
C ALA A 66 27.43 -7.52 8.03
N LEU A 67 27.36 -7.37 6.71
CA LEU A 67 28.48 -6.92 5.87
C LEU A 67 28.73 -5.41 5.97
N LYS A 68 27.68 -4.61 6.20
CA LYS A 68 27.76 -3.16 6.34
C LYS A 68 26.72 -2.65 7.33
N ALA A 69 27.16 -2.43 8.58
CA ALA A 69 26.27 -2.14 9.72
C ALA A 69 25.56 -0.78 9.64
N ASP A 70 26.06 0.15 8.83
CA ASP A 70 25.51 1.49 8.59
C ASP A 70 24.74 1.60 7.25
N TYR A 71 24.37 0.46 6.65
CA TYR A 71 23.65 0.46 5.38
C TYR A 71 22.16 0.77 5.56
N ILE A 72 21.81 2.05 5.45
CA ILE A 72 20.47 2.61 5.68
C ILE A 72 19.39 1.88 4.87
N ASP A 73 19.61 1.66 3.58
CA ASP A 73 18.62 1.04 2.69
C ASP A 73 18.26 -0.38 3.13
N ALA A 74 19.22 -1.15 3.65
CA ALA A 74 18.96 -2.49 4.16
C ALA A 74 18.07 -2.48 5.41
N TYR A 75 18.21 -1.50 6.31
CA TYR A 75 17.30 -1.36 7.45
C TYR A 75 15.89 -0.94 7.03
N ASN A 76 15.76 -0.03 6.06
CA ASN A 76 14.46 0.39 5.54
C ASN A 76 13.74 -0.80 4.87
N ASN A 77 14.44 -1.54 4.02
CA ASN A 77 13.88 -2.70 3.34
C ASN A 77 13.59 -3.87 4.30
N LEU A 78 14.45 -4.09 5.31
CA LEU A 78 14.19 -5.04 6.39
C LEU A 78 12.89 -4.68 7.14
N GLY A 79 12.71 -3.40 7.46
CA GLY A 79 11.48 -2.91 8.11
C GLY A 79 10.24 -3.20 7.26
N ALA A 80 10.31 -2.94 5.96
CA ALA A 80 9.20 -3.20 5.03
C ALA A 80 8.88 -4.71 4.95
N ALA A 81 9.89 -5.56 4.78
CA ALA A 81 9.68 -7.01 4.72
C ALA A 81 9.11 -7.59 6.03
N LEU A 82 9.58 -7.11 7.18
CA LEU A 82 9.03 -7.50 8.49
C LEU A 82 7.58 -7.04 8.66
N GLN A 83 7.21 -5.88 8.11
CA GLN A 83 5.83 -5.40 8.12
C GLN A 83 4.91 -6.32 7.31
N GLU A 84 5.35 -6.76 6.13
CA GLU A 84 4.61 -7.73 5.29
C GLU A 84 4.43 -9.08 5.99
N GLN A 85 5.37 -9.47 6.86
CA GLN A 85 5.23 -10.65 7.72
C GLN A 85 4.33 -10.43 8.95
N GLY A 86 3.82 -9.22 9.17
CA GLY A 86 3.07 -8.85 10.37
C GLY A 86 3.94 -8.70 11.64
N LYS A 87 5.26 -8.74 11.53
CA LYS A 87 6.22 -8.54 12.64
C LYS A 87 6.43 -7.06 12.92
N LEU A 88 5.34 -6.36 13.27
CA LEU A 88 5.28 -4.90 13.35
C LEU A 88 6.30 -4.31 14.35
N ALA A 89 6.50 -4.94 15.51
CA ALA A 89 7.44 -4.44 16.52
C ALA A 89 8.91 -4.49 16.04
N GLU A 90 9.28 -5.53 15.29
CA GLU A 90 10.62 -5.67 14.70
C GLU A 90 10.80 -4.72 13.52
N SER A 91 9.75 -4.56 12.70
CA SER A 91 9.69 -3.59 11.61
C SER A 91 9.97 -2.16 12.09
N ILE A 92 9.28 -1.72 13.14
CA ILE A 92 9.48 -0.40 13.75
C ILE A 92 10.93 -0.22 14.23
N LYS A 93 11.52 -1.24 14.87
CA LYS A 93 12.92 -1.18 15.31
C LYS A 93 13.88 -1.02 14.13
N ALA A 94 13.64 -1.72 13.02
CA ALA A 94 14.45 -1.59 11.81
C ALA A 94 14.35 -0.17 11.22
N PHE A 95 13.15 0.40 11.10
CA PHE A 95 12.99 1.79 10.65
C PHE A 95 13.63 2.80 11.61
N GLN A 96 13.52 2.61 12.93
CA GLN A 96 14.21 3.45 13.91
C GLN A 96 15.73 3.42 13.73
N LYS A 97 16.31 2.27 13.37
CA LYS A 97 17.74 2.16 13.04
C LYS A 97 18.09 2.91 11.76
N ALA A 98 17.28 2.78 10.71
CA ALA A 98 17.45 3.55 9.47
C ALA A 98 17.42 5.07 9.76
N LEU A 99 16.44 5.52 10.54
CA LEU A 99 16.23 6.93 10.90
C LEU A 99 17.30 7.47 11.86
N ALA A 100 17.90 6.63 12.70
CA ALA A 100 19.04 7.02 13.52
C ALA A 100 20.31 7.25 12.69
N LEU A 101 20.46 6.56 11.57
CA LEU A 101 21.55 6.74 10.62
C LEU A 101 21.28 7.90 9.64
N ASN A 102 20.03 8.11 9.25
CA ASN A 102 19.59 9.22 8.42
C ASN A 102 18.23 9.75 8.89
N THR A 103 18.24 10.86 9.62
CA THR A 103 17.01 11.48 10.16
C THR A 103 16.10 12.07 9.09
N ASN A 104 16.62 12.29 7.87
CA ASN A 104 15.94 12.96 6.77
C ASN A 104 15.40 11.99 5.71
N ASP A 105 15.22 10.72 6.05
CA ASP A 105 14.59 9.73 5.17
C ASP A 105 13.06 9.79 5.27
N ALA A 106 12.43 10.50 4.34
CA ALA A 106 10.97 10.63 4.25
C ALA A 106 10.27 9.27 4.04
N SER A 107 10.89 8.37 3.27
CA SER A 107 10.32 7.05 2.98
C SER A 107 10.32 6.18 4.23
N ALA A 108 11.42 6.16 4.99
CA ALA A 108 11.49 5.44 6.26
C ALA A 108 10.51 6.01 7.30
N GLN A 109 10.33 7.34 7.38
CA GLN A 109 9.31 7.96 8.23
C GLN A 109 7.89 7.49 7.84
N ASN A 110 7.56 7.51 6.54
CA ASN A 110 6.26 7.04 6.06
C ASN A 110 6.03 5.55 6.38
N ASN A 111 7.03 4.70 6.14
CA ASN A 111 6.90 3.27 6.37
C ASN A 111 6.80 2.93 7.86
N MET A 112 7.56 3.61 8.71
CA MET A 112 7.40 3.51 10.18
C MET A 112 6.01 3.94 10.63
N GLY A 113 5.46 5.01 10.03
CA GLY A 113 4.09 5.45 10.26
C GLY A 113 3.06 4.37 9.90
N ASN A 114 3.25 3.67 8.78
CA ASN A 114 2.37 2.55 8.38
C ASN A 114 2.44 1.40 9.40
N ALA A 115 3.63 1.00 9.83
CA ALA A 115 3.80 -0.05 10.82
C ALA A 115 3.16 0.31 12.18
N LEU A 116 3.30 1.57 12.62
CA LEU A 116 2.67 2.10 13.84
C LEU A 116 1.15 2.14 13.71
N LEU A 117 0.62 2.55 12.55
CA LEU A 117 -0.80 2.54 12.26
C LEU A 117 -1.37 1.12 12.35
N SER A 118 -0.70 0.12 11.76
CA SER A 118 -1.09 -1.29 11.86
C SER A 118 -1.04 -1.82 13.29
N GLN A 119 -0.20 -1.25 14.16
CA GLN A 119 -0.15 -1.59 15.59
C GLN A 119 -1.24 -0.87 16.41
N GLY A 120 -1.95 0.10 15.83
CA GLY A 120 -2.92 0.94 16.53
C GLY A 120 -2.30 2.13 17.27
N ASN A 121 -1.00 2.37 17.12
CA ASN A 121 -0.28 3.50 17.72
C ASN A 121 -0.49 4.77 16.86
N LEU A 122 -1.73 5.26 16.86
CA LEU A 122 -2.18 6.32 15.96
C LEU A 122 -1.42 7.63 16.15
N LYS A 123 -1.14 8.04 17.40
CA LYS A 123 -0.49 9.31 17.69
C LYS A 123 0.94 9.35 17.12
N GLU A 124 1.69 8.29 17.33
CA GLU A 124 3.05 8.14 16.81
C GLU A 124 3.03 8.04 15.28
N ALA A 125 2.08 7.30 14.69
CA ALA A 125 1.92 7.21 13.25
C ALA A 125 1.67 8.59 12.61
N LEU A 126 0.77 9.40 13.18
CA LEU A 126 0.53 10.78 12.75
C LEU A 126 1.80 11.64 12.82
N GLY A 127 2.62 11.46 13.86
CA GLY A 127 3.92 12.12 13.99
C GLY A 127 4.85 11.75 12.83
N CYS A 128 5.00 10.46 12.56
CA CYS A 128 5.81 9.95 11.44
C CYS A 128 5.35 10.48 10.08
N TYR A 129 4.04 10.48 9.79
CA TYR A 129 3.55 11.03 8.52
C TYR A 129 3.81 12.53 8.38
N ARG A 130 3.63 13.31 9.45
CA ARG A 130 3.95 14.75 9.44
C ARG A 130 5.45 14.99 9.24
N SER A 131 6.31 14.19 9.89
CA SER A 131 7.75 14.24 9.67
C SER A 131 8.13 13.90 8.22
N SER A 132 7.54 12.85 7.65
CA SER A 132 7.73 12.51 6.23
C SER A 132 7.30 13.68 5.31
N LEU A 133 6.12 14.26 5.54
CA LEU A 133 5.61 15.38 4.75
C LEU A 133 6.42 16.67 4.93
N SER A 134 7.10 16.86 6.06
CA SER A 134 8.01 17.99 6.24
C SER A 134 9.26 17.89 5.36
N LEU A 135 9.66 16.66 5.02
CA LEU A 135 10.81 16.36 4.16
C LEU A 135 10.40 16.27 2.68
N ASN A 136 9.23 15.71 2.38
CA ASN A 136 8.65 15.63 1.04
C ASN A 136 7.15 15.97 1.07
N VAL A 137 6.88 17.27 0.88
CA VAL A 137 5.54 17.86 1.02
C VAL A 137 4.56 17.35 -0.05
N ASP A 138 5.04 16.80 -1.16
CA ASP A 138 4.22 16.38 -2.31
C ASP A 138 4.02 14.86 -2.39
N ASN A 139 4.46 14.11 -1.37
CA ASN A 139 4.22 12.66 -1.30
C ASN A 139 2.72 12.36 -1.08
N LEU A 140 2.02 12.01 -2.16
CA LEU A 140 0.59 11.74 -2.17
C LEU A 140 0.22 10.51 -1.33
N SER A 141 1.07 9.47 -1.32
CA SER A 141 0.87 8.27 -0.52
C SER A 141 0.90 8.61 0.97
N THR A 142 1.85 9.44 1.41
CA THR A 142 1.93 9.88 2.80
C THR A 142 0.75 10.75 3.21
N HIS A 143 0.27 11.66 2.34
CA HIS A 143 -0.97 12.41 2.60
C HIS A 143 -2.18 11.48 2.77
N SER A 144 -2.28 10.46 1.91
CA SER A 144 -3.37 9.48 1.98
C SER A 144 -3.31 8.68 3.28
N ASN A 145 -2.12 8.26 3.70
CA ASN A 145 -1.90 7.56 4.96
C ASN A 145 -2.17 8.44 6.19
N LEU A 146 -1.82 9.73 6.13
CA LEU A 146 -2.14 10.71 7.17
C LEU A 146 -3.66 10.85 7.35
N LEU A 147 -4.41 11.01 6.26
CA LEU A 147 -5.87 11.10 6.30
C LEU A 147 -6.50 9.82 6.83
N LEU A 148 -6.01 8.66 6.38
CA LEU A 148 -6.45 7.37 6.89
C LEU A 148 -6.25 7.29 8.41
N ALA A 149 -5.06 7.63 8.91
CA ALA A 149 -4.77 7.61 10.35
C ALA A 149 -5.63 8.62 11.13
N LEU A 150 -5.86 9.83 10.59
CA LEU A 150 -6.73 10.83 11.21
C LEU A 150 -8.18 10.34 11.34
N SER A 151 -8.69 9.60 10.35
CA SER A 151 -10.06 9.05 10.37
C SER A 151 -10.31 8.09 11.56
N TYR A 152 -9.26 7.44 12.05
CA TYR A 152 -9.31 6.55 13.22
C TYR A 152 -8.88 7.24 14.52
N TYR A 153 -8.36 8.47 14.46
CA TYR A 153 -7.80 9.16 15.63
C TYR A 153 -8.90 9.81 16.48
N PRO A 154 -9.16 9.34 17.72
CA PRO A 154 -10.32 9.79 18.51
C PRO A 154 -10.32 11.28 18.86
N GLN A 155 -9.14 11.90 18.86
CA GLN A 155 -8.97 13.32 19.21
C GLN A 155 -9.02 14.22 17.96
N CYS A 156 -9.12 13.65 16.76
CA CYS A 156 -9.28 14.43 15.53
C CYS A 156 -10.70 14.96 15.45
N THR A 157 -10.84 16.28 15.40
CA THR A 157 -12.14 16.92 15.16
C THR A 157 -12.49 16.86 13.67
N PRO A 158 -13.80 16.84 13.30
CA PRO A 158 -14.21 16.89 11.90
C PRO A 158 -13.64 18.10 11.13
N ALA A 159 -13.45 19.24 11.82
CA ALA A 159 -12.86 20.43 11.24
C ALA A 159 -11.38 20.22 10.85
N GLN A 160 -10.58 19.61 11.74
CA GLN A 160 -9.17 19.28 11.46
C GLN A 160 -9.04 18.28 10.32
N TYR A 161 -9.86 17.23 10.32
CA TYR A 161 -9.87 16.25 9.23
C TYR A 161 -10.19 16.91 7.89
N LEU A 162 -11.24 17.75 7.86
CA LEU A 162 -11.67 18.43 6.64
C LEU A 162 -10.64 19.43 6.13
N GLU A 163 -9.92 20.11 7.02
CA GLU A 163 -8.82 21.01 6.68
C GLU A 163 -7.70 20.25 5.97
N GLU A 164 -7.23 19.15 6.55
CA GLU A 164 -6.18 18.30 5.97
C GLU A 164 -6.64 17.71 4.62
N ALA A 165 -7.88 17.21 4.55
CA ALA A 165 -8.43 16.63 3.32
C ALA A 165 -8.51 17.66 2.18
N ARG A 166 -8.87 18.92 2.49
CA ARG A 166 -8.87 20.02 1.51
C ARG A 166 -7.45 20.38 1.07
N ALA A 167 -6.48 20.39 1.99
CA ALA A 167 -5.08 20.65 1.66
C ALA A 167 -4.54 19.59 0.70
N PHE A 168 -4.79 18.30 0.98
CA PHE A 168 -4.43 17.21 0.08
C PHE A 168 -5.15 17.31 -1.28
N GLY A 169 -6.47 17.57 -1.27
CA GLY A 169 -7.24 17.74 -2.51
C GLY A 169 -6.69 18.82 -3.44
N LYS A 170 -6.21 19.95 -2.90
CA LYS A 170 -5.54 21.00 -3.69
C LYS A 170 -4.25 20.50 -4.35
N LYS A 171 -3.46 19.67 -3.65
CA LYS A 171 -2.23 19.07 -4.20
C LYS A 171 -2.54 18.10 -5.33
N VAL A 172 -3.53 17.23 -5.14
CA VAL A 172 -3.98 16.29 -6.18
C VAL A 172 -4.50 17.05 -7.40
N LEU A 173 -5.29 18.11 -7.21
CA LEU A 173 -5.83 18.92 -8.30
C LEU A 173 -4.72 19.55 -9.17
N ALA A 174 -3.59 19.94 -8.56
CA ALA A 174 -2.48 20.57 -9.29
C ALA A 174 -1.81 19.62 -10.30
N ILE A 175 -1.87 18.31 -10.07
CA ILE A 175 -1.29 17.29 -10.97
C ILE A 175 -2.35 16.53 -11.77
N ALA A 176 -3.62 16.63 -11.36
CA ALA A 176 -4.72 15.96 -12.02
C ALA A 176 -4.81 16.43 -13.48
N ARG A 177 -4.90 15.46 -14.39
CA ARG A 177 -5.29 15.69 -15.77
C ARG A 177 -6.67 15.07 -15.95
N PRO A 178 -7.75 15.83 -15.73
CA PRO A 178 -9.09 15.32 -15.92
C PRO A 178 -9.21 14.75 -17.32
N TYR A 179 -9.79 13.56 -17.41
CA TYR A 179 -10.09 12.98 -18.70
C TYR A 179 -11.25 13.78 -19.33
N MET A 180 -10.90 14.79 -20.14
CA MET A 180 -11.86 15.74 -20.71
C MET A 180 -12.57 15.22 -21.97
N VAL A 181 -12.06 14.13 -22.55
CA VAL A 181 -12.62 13.52 -23.77
C VAL A 181 -13.09 12.12 -23.43
N TRP A 182 -14.34 12.00 -23.00
CA TRP A 182 -15.01 10.71 -22.92
C TRP A 182 -15.09 10.12 -24.34
N PRO A 183 -14.56 8.91 -24.62
CA PRO A 183 -14.56 8.37 -25.96
C PRO A 183 -16.01 8.20 -26.41
N ALA A 184 -16.33 8.76 -27.58
CA ALA A 184 -17.65 8.69 -28.21
C ALA A 184 -18.13 7.27 -28.52
N PHE A 185 -17.36 6.23 -28.18
CA PHE A 185 -17.76 4.81 -28.29
C PHE A 185 -18.96 4.43 -27.39
N LEU A 186 -19.32 5.26 -26.40
CA LEU A 186 -20.59 5.09 -25.68
C LEU A 186 -21.78 5.85 -26.30
N ALA A 187 -21.54 6.75 -27.26
CA ALA A 187 -22.62 7.47 -27.95
C ALA A 187 -23.30 6.62 -29.04
N ASP A 188 -22.63 5.57 -29.53
CA ASP A 188 -23.14 4.66 -30.57
C ASP A 188 -23.72 3.35 -30.02
N ARG A 189 -23.72 3.17 -28.68
CA ARG A 189 -24.63 2.19 -28.08
C ARG A 189 -25.98 2.87 -27.99
N GLU A 190 -26.91 2.41 -28.82
CA GLU A 190 -28.35 2.68 -28.64
C GLU A 190 -28.66 2.87 -27.17
N GLU A 191 -29.28 4.01 -26.89
CA GLU A 191 -29.79 4.46 -25.61
C GLU A 191 -30.72 3.39 -25.00
N LYS A 192 -30.15 2.29 -24.50
CA LYS A 192 -30.84 1.37 -23.61
C LYS A 192 -30.94 2.11 -22.30
N SER A 193 -32.01 2.89 -22.20
CA SER A 193 -32.60 3.48 -21.01
C SER A 193 -32.37 2.64 -19.75
N TYR A 194 -31.27 2.91 -19.05
CA TYR A 194 -31.02 2.35 -17.71
C TYR A 194 -31.83 3.09 -16.62
N GLU A 195 -32.70 4.04 -16.98
CA GLU A 195 -33.62 4.68 -16.02
C GLU A 195 -34.86 3.85 -15.67
N LEU A 196 -35.18 2.77 -16.39
CA LEU A 196 -36.36 1.95 -16.08
C LEU A 196 -36.09 0.73 -15.17
N ALA A 197 -34.85 0.30 -14.99
CA ALA A 197 -34.54 -0.94 -14.24
C ALA A 197 -34.51 -0.73 -12.71
N LEU A 198 -34.01 0.42 -12.23
CA LEU A 198 -34.01 0.73 -10.81
C LEU A 198 -35.41 1.08 -10.29
N PHE A 199 -36.23 1.76 -11.11
CA PHE A 199 -37.60 2.10 -10.71
C PHE A 199 -38.56 0.90 -10.78
N GLN A 200 -38.46 0.04 -11.81
CA GLN A 200 -39.31 -1.17 -11.89
C GLN A 200 -38.91 -2.27 -10.91
N GLY A 201 -37.61 -2.41 -10.58
CA GLY A 201 -37.14 -3.36 -9.57
C GLY A 201 -37.64 -3.00 -8.17
N ILE A 202 -37.59 -1.73 -7.80
CA ILE A 202 -38.06 -1.23 -6.50
C ILE A 202 -39.60 -1.24 -6.42
N LEU A 203 -40.32 -0.93 -7.51
CA LEU A 203 -41.79 -1.02 -7.52
C LEU A 203 -42.30 -2.48 -7.44
N LYS A 204 -41.63 -3.43 -8.12
CA LYS A 204 -42.01 -4.85 -8.02
C LYS A 204 -41.79 -5.39 -6.61
N PHE A 205 -40.67 -5.04 -5.97
CA PHE A 205 -40.39 -5.50 -4.59
C PHE A 205 -41.36 -4.91 -3.56
N THR A 206 -41.75 -3.63 -3.69
CA THR A 206 -42.71 -3.02 -2.76
C THR A 206 -44.13 -3.56 -2.95
N LEU A 207 -44.59 -3.80 -4.19
CA LEU A 207 -45.91 -4.37 -4.44
C LEU A 207 -46.02 -5.85 -4.04
N LEU A 208 -44.95 -6.66 -4.22
CA LEU A 208 -44.90 -8.04 -3.73
C LEU A 208 -44.90 -8.10 -2.19
N ALA A 209 -44.18 -7.21 -1.52
CA ALA A 209 -44.17 -7.13 -0.05
C ALA A 209 -45.54 -6.71 0.52
N ILE A 210 -46.25 -5.79 -0.15
CA ILE A 210 -47.60 -5.37 0.24
C ILE A 210 -48.62 -6.49 -0.02
N SER A 211 -48.55 -7.16 -1.17
CA SER A 211 -49.42 -8.30 -1.51
C SER A 211 -49.26 -9.48 -0.53
N TRP A 212 -48.02 -9.83 -0.16
CA TRP A 212 -47.76 -10.90 0.79
C TRP A 212 -48.31 -10.58 2.20
N LYS A 213 -48.15 -9.33 2.65
CA LYS A 213 -48.62 -8.88 3.96
C LYS A 213 -50.16 -8.82 4.06
N ILE A 214 -50.84 -8.52 2.95
CA ILE A 214 -52.32 -8.54 2.88
C ILE A 214 -52.83 -9.99 2.88
N SER A 215 -52.24 -10.88 2.06
CA SER A 215 -52.63 -12.30 2.03
C SER A 215 -52.35 -13.03 3.35
N SER A 216 -51.23 -12.74 4.03
CA SER A 216 -50.94 -13.34 5.34
C SER A 216 -51.90 -12.85 6.44
N SER A 217 -52.34 -11.59 6.37
CA SER A 217 -53.30 -11.03 7.34
C SER A 217 -54.72 -11.57 7.15
N ILE A 218 -55.12 -11.87 5.90
CA ILE A 218 -56.40 -12.48 5.57
C ILE A 218 -56.46 -13.96 5.98
N LEU A 219 -55.36 -14.71 5.81
CA LEU A 219 -55.29 -16.11 6.28
C LEU A 219 -55.33 -16.24 7.81
N ILE A 220 -54.78 -15.27 8.55
CA ILE A 220 -54.82 -15.26 10.03
C ILE A 220 -56.24 -14.93 10.53
N LEU A 221 -57.02 -14.12 9.80
CA LEU A 221 -58.40 -13.79 10.15
C LEU A 221 -59.41 -14.89 9.77
N GLN A 222 -59.12 -15.72 8.76
CA GLN A 222 -59.97 -16.85 8.35
C GLN A 222 -59.68 -18.17 9.08
N GLY A 223 -58.67 -18.20 9.95
CA GLY A 223 -58.31 -19.38 10.77
C GLY A 223 -58.61 -19.23 12.27
N LEU A 224 -59.24 -18.13 12.69
CA LEU A 224 -59.58 -17.84 14.09
C LEU A 224 -61.11 -17.76 14.33
N SER A 225 -61.92 -18.44 13.53
CA SER A 225 -63.36 -18.64 13.77
C SER A 225 -63.70 -20.11 13.96
#